data_AF-A0A3B8IQH2-F1
#
_entry.id   AF-A0A3B8IQH2-F1
#
_cell.length_a   1.000
_cell.length_b   1.000
_cell.length_c   1.000
_cell.angle_alpha   90.00
_cell.angle_beta   90.00
_cell.angle_gamma   90.00
#
_symmetry.space_group_name_H-M   'P 1'
#
loop_
_entity.id
_entity.type
_entity.pdbx_description
1 polymer ?
#
loop_
_entity_poly.entity_id
_entity_poly.type
_entity_poly.pdbx_seq_one_letter_code
_entity_poly.pdbx_strand_id
1 'polypeptide(L)'
;MKLGKQILLAGIVVTLAASCNKNSYQAGYNPYRDGNPSSISPGSTTPDGGTVTAADILRNTDVGDDFYRTEEEMWEEHEDNLRRVERKYRRIARLKRKPQYSNPEYYGHRRKPKIRPVGKRRFCKECGIVH
;
A
#
# COMPACT_ATOMS: atom_id res chain seq x y z
N MET A 1 -10.38 -47.08 -52.96
CA MET A 1 -9.09 -46.54 -53.42
C MET A 1 -9.07 -45.04 -53.17
N LYS A 2 -8.09 -44.59 -52.36
CA LYS A 2 -7.34 -43.32 -52.41
C LYS A 2 -8.14 -42.02 -52.66
N LEU A 3 -8.31 -41.19 -51.63
CA LEU A 3 -7.45 -40.02 -51.35
C LEU A 3 -7.36 -39.01 -52.52
N GLY A 4 -8.23 -38.00 -52.51
CA GLY A 4 -7.96 -36.68 -53.10
C GLY A 4 -8.16 -35.64 -51.99
N LYS A 5 -7.11 -35.34 -51.20
CA LYS A 5 -6.31 -34.11 -51.34
C LYS A 5 -7.20 -32.86 -51.17
N GLN A 6 -7.54 -32.39 -49.97
CA GLN A 6 -6.61 -31.82 -48.96
C GLN A 6 -5.55 -30.88 -49.58
N ILE A 7 -5.92 -30.09 -50.59
CA ILE A 7 -5.09 -28.99 -51.11
C ILE A 7 -5.96 -27.73 -51.21
N LEU A 8 -6.13 -27.07 -50.07
CA LEU A 8 -6.33 -25.62 -50.02
C LEU A 8 -5.87 -25.08 -48.64
N LEU A 9 -4.75 -25.63 -48.16
CA LEU A 9 -3.90 -25.07 -47.12
C LEU A 9 -2.62 -24.57 -47.79
N ALA A 10 -2.69 -23.45 -48.49
CA ALA A 10 -1.52 -22.67 -48.85
C ALA A 10 -1.98 -21.31 -49.38
N GLY A 11 -1.81 -20.26 -48.58
CA GLY A 11 -1.76 -18.93 -49.16
C GLY A 11 -2.56 -17.84 -48.47
N ILE A 12 -2.63 -17.81 -47.13
CA ILE A 12 -2.71 -16.52 -46.42
C ILE A 12 -1.76 -16.60 -45.21
N VAL A 13 -0.47 -16.70 -45.52
CA VAL A 13 0.61 -16.22 -44.66
C VAL A 13 0.72 -14.73 -44.96
N VAL A 14 -0.23 -13.94 -44.44
CA VAL A 14 -0.07 -12.49 -44.35
C VAL A 14 0.50 -12.22 -42.97
N THR A 15 1.83 -12.32 -42.92
CA THR A 15 2.67 -11.65 -41.94
C THR A 15 2.46 -10.15 -42.10
N LEU A 16 1.65 -9.55 -41.23
CA LEU A 16 1.55 -8.10 -41.10
C LEU A 16 1.82 -7.72 -39.65
N ALA A 17 3.02 -7.15 -39.51
CA ALA A 17 3.43 -6.13 -38.56
C ALA A 17 3.12 -6.37 -37.08
N ALA A 18 4.19 -6.72 -36.36
CA ALA A 18 4.63 -6.06 -35.13
C ALA A 18 3.68 -4.98 -34.60
N SER A 19 2.63 -5.43 -33.88
CA SER A 19 2.05 -4.61 -32.83
C SER A 19 3.09 -4.57 -31.72
N CYS A 20 3.95 -3.56 -31.75
CA CYS A 20 4.60 -3.07 -30.55
C CYS A 20 3.46 -2.60 -29.63
N ASN A 21 2.90 -3.56 -28.88
CA ASN A 21 2.06 -3.26 -27.74
C ASN A 21 2.98 -2.51 -26.78
N LYS A 22 2.88 -1.18 -26.83
CA LYS A 22 3.33 -0.33 -25.74
C LYS A 22 2.47 -0.77 -24.57
N ASN A 23 2.93 -1.78 -23.84
CA ASN A 23 2.66 -1.92 -22.43
C ASN A 23 3.15 -0.60 -21.83
N SER A 24 2.32 0.44 -21.91
CA SER A 24 2.24 1.42 -20.86
C SER A 24 1.84 0.59 -19.66
N TYR A 25 2.84 0.05 -18.96
CA TYR A 25 2.70 -0.27 -17.57
C TYR A 25 2.04 0.97 -16.99
N GLN A 26 0.74 0.87 -16.70
CA GLN A 26 0.11 1.81 -15.80
C GLN A 26 0.98 1.71 -14.56
N ALA A 27 1.80 2.75 -14.35
CA ALA A 27 2.63 2.89 -13.19
C ALA A 27 1.72 2.57 -12.02
N GLY A 28 1.97 1.42 -11.39
CA GLY A 28 1.10 0.90 -10.35
C GLY A 28 0.85 2.02 -9.38
N TYR A 29 -0.42 2.34 -9.14
CA TYR A 29 -0.79 3.23 -8.06
C TYR A 29 -0.21 2.65 -6.78
N ASN A 30 0.91 3.24 -6.34
CA ASN A 30 1.59 2.87 -5.14
C ASN A 30 1.04 3.82 -4.06
N PRO A 31 0.14 3.37 -3.17
CA PRO A 31 -0.44 4.22 -2.14
C PRO A 31 0.59 4.68 -1.09
N TYR A 32 1.87 4.33 -1.25
CA TYR A 32 2.99 4.81 -0.45
C TYR A 32 3.81 5.92 -1.13
N ARG A 33 3.37 6.46 -2.28
CA ARG A 33 4.13 7.48 -3.02
C ARG A 33 3.73 8.93 -2.70
N ASP A 34 2.66 9.14 -1.93
CA ASP A 34 2.28 10.45 -1.42
C ASP A 34 2.66 10.54 0.06
N GLY A 35 3.79 11.19 0.33
CA GLY A 35 4.20 11.55 1.70
C GLY A 35 5.28 10.66 2.32
N ASN A 36 6.30 10.26 1.55
CA ASN A 36 7.58 9.98 2.19
C ASN A 36 8.26 11.33 2.44
N PRO A 37 8.26 11.91 3.65
CA PRO A 37 9.13 13.04 3.92
C PRO A 37 10.54 12.49 3.74
N SER A 38 11.19 12.87 2.65
CA SER A 38 12.61 12.64 2.49
C SER A 38 13.28 13.27 3.70
N SER A 39 13.81 12.43 4.59
CA SER A 39 14.66 12.78 5.74
C SER A 39 15.95 13.52 5.34
N ILE A 40 16.07 13.90 4.07
CA ILE A 40 17.18 14.63 3.44
C ILE A 40 16.98 16.16 3.50
N SER A 41 15.87 16.67 4.06
CA SER A 41 15.73 18.11 4.31
C SER A 41 15.39 18.38 5.77
N PRO A 42 16.38 18.40 6.67
CA PRO A 42 16.16 18.90 8.01
C PRO A 42 16.03 20.42 7.89
N GLY A 43 14.79 20.92 7.83
CA GLY A 43 14.49 22.25 8.32
C GLY A 43 14.70 22.24 9.83
N SER A 44 15.95 22.31 10.26
CA SER A 44 16.34 22.27 11.65
C SER A 44 16.02 23.63 12.27
N THR A 45 14.80 23.79 12.75
CA THR A 45 14.41 24.85 13.68
C THR A 45 14.51 24.28 15.09
N THR A 46 15.32 24.92 15.92
CA THR A 46 15.33 24.67 17.37
C THR A 46 13.95 24.95 17.98
N PRO A 47 13.61 24.42 19.16
CA PRO A 47 12.33 24.68 19.84
C PRO A 47 12.02 26.18 20.02
N ASP A 48 13.04 27.02 19.93
CA ASP A 48 13.00 28.46 20.17
C ASP A 48 12.95 29.29 18.86
N GLY A 49 12.86 28.63 17.69
CA GLY A 49 12.75 29.29 16.38
C GLY A 49 14.07 29.80 15.79
N GLY A 50 15.23 29.39 16.34
CA GLY A 50 16.54 29.74 15.83
C GLY A 50 17.01 28.86 14.67
N THR A 51 17.78 29.44 13.74
CA THR A 51 18.48 28.72 12.66
C THR A 51 19.60 27.87 13.25
N VAL A 52 19.54 26.56 13.08
CA VAL A 52 20.60 25.65 13.53
C VAL A 52 21.87 25.91 12.70
N THR A 53 22.97 26.22 13.38
CA THR A 53 24.25 26.47 12.71
C THR A 53 24.90 25.15 12.33
N ALA A 54 25.79 25.16 11.33
CA ALA A 54 26.57 23.98 10.97
C ALA A 54 27.34 23.39 12.16
N ALA A 55 27.75 24.24 13.12
CA ALA A 55 28.39 23.81 14.36
C ALA A 55 27.45 23.09 15.34
N ASP A 56 26.14 23.39 15.32
CA ASP A 56 25.15 22.72 16.17
C ASP A 56 24.77 21.35 15.58
N ILE A 57 24.74 21.23 14.26
CA ILE A 57 24.58 19.94 13.58
C ILE A 57 25.76 19.02 13.93
N LEU A 58 26.98 19.54 13.88
CA LEU A 58 28.20 18.78 14.21
C LEU A 58 28.35 18.45 15.70
N ARG A 59 27.71 19.21 16.60
CA ARG A 59 27.71 18.91 18.05
C ARG A 59 26.64 17.89 18.45
N ASN A 60 25.56 17.79 17.68
CA ASN A 60 24.48 16.82 17.90
C ASN A 60 24.69 15.49 17.17
N THR A 61 25.81 15.33 16.45
CA THR A 61 26.27 14.00 16.04
C THR A 61 26.95 13.30 17.21
N ASP A 62 26.22 13.15 18.31
CA ASP A 62 26.42 12.01 19.19
C ASP A 62 25.96 10.80 18.38
N VAL A 63 26.79 10.39 17.42
CA VAL A 63 26.66 9.08 16.81
C VAL A 63 26.99 8.14 17.94
N GLY A 64 25.95 7.79 18.70
CA GLY A 64 26.01 6.78 19.74
C GLY A 64 26.80 5.61 19.20
N ASP A 65 27.59 5.03 20.08
CA ASP A 65 28.48 3.90 19.87
C ASP A 65 27.75 2.64 19.37
N ASP A 66 27.18 2.70 18.17
CA ASP A 66 26.66 1.59 17.37
C ASP A 66 27.79 0.67 16.86
N PHE A 67 28.97 0.71 17.50
CA PHE A 67 30.19 0.07 17.06
C PHE A 67 30.28 -1.42 17.44
N TYR A 68 29.39 -1.92 18.30
CA TYR A 68 29.41 -3.32 18.76
C TYR A 68 28.08 -4.06 18.61
N ARG A 69 27.19 -3.67 17.68
CA ARG A 69 26.06 -4.54 17.37
C ARG A 69 26.59 -5.78 16.66
N THR A 70 26.43 -6.93 17.28
CA THR A 70 26.93 -8.18 16.67
C THR A 70 26.06 -8.54 15.47
N GLU A 71 26.63 -9.26 14.49
CA GLU A 71 25.87 -9.73 13.33
C GLU A 71 24.68 -10.61 13.75
N GLU A 72 24.86 -11.38 14.83
CA GLU A 72 23.84 -12.23 15.44
C GLU A 72 22.68 -11.40 16.00
N GLU A 73 22.95 -10.31 16.72
CA GLU A 73 21.92 -9.38 17.21
C GLU A 73 21.12 -8.76 16.06
N MET A 74 21.78 -8.36 14.97
CA MET A 74 21.08 -7.82 13.80
C MET A 74 20.17 -8.85 13.14
N TRP A 75 20.62 -10.10 13.04
CA TRP A 75 19.82 -11.18 12.47
C TRP A 75 18.63 -11.53 13.37
N GLU A 76 18.84 -11.60 14.69
CA GLU A 76 17.76 -11.83 15.66
C GLU A 76 16.70 -10.71 15.58
N GLU A 77 17.12 -9.45 15.58
CA GLU A 77 16.23 -8.29 15.42
C GLU A 77 15.44 -8.37 14.09
N HIS A 78 16.11 -8.78 13.01
CA HIS A 78 15.49 -8.96 11.71
C HIS A 78 14.39 -10.04 11.75
N GLU A 79 14.69 -11.21 12.30
CA GLU A 79 13.72 -12.29 12.46
C GLU A 79 12.55 -11.88 13.37
N ASP A 80 12.82 -11.13 14.44
CA ASP A 80 11.82 -10.60 15.35
C ASP A 80 10.88 -9.63 14.63
N ASN A 81 11.43 -8.76 13.78
CA ASN A 81 10.68 -7.85 12.94
C ASN A 81 9.80 -8.60 11.93
N LEU A 82 10.33 -9.63 11.27
CA LEU A 82 9.54 -10.49 10.37
C LEU A 82 8.38 -11.15 11.12
N ARG A 83 8.62 -11.70 12.32
CA ARG A 83 7.58 -12.28 13.17
C ARG A 83 6.52 -11.26 13.57
N ARG A 84 6.91 -10.02 13.93
CA ARG A 84 5.96 -8.94 14.25
C ARG A 84 5.11 -8.55 13.04
N VAL A 85 5.72 -8.46 11.86
CA VAL A 85 5.06 -8.16 10.58
C VAL A 85 4.05 -9.25 10.24
N GLU A 86 4.42 -10.53 10.35
CA GLU A 86 3.52 -11.65 10.10
C GLU A 86 2.31 -11.62 11.05
N ARG A 87 2.54 -11.43 12.36
CA ARG A 87 1.47 -11.30 13.36
C ARG A 87 0.53 -10.14 13.04
N LYS A 88 1.06 -8.99 12.61
CA LYS A 88 0.29 -7.81 12.20
C LYS A 88 -0.59 -8.14 11.00
N TYR A 89 -0.04 -8.73 9.94
CA TYR A 89 -0.82 -9.10 8.75
C TYR A 89 -1.88 -10.15 9.05
N ARG A 90 -1.59 -11.15 9.89
CA ARG A 90 -2.59 -12.14 10.35
C ARG A 90 -3.73 -11.46 11.09
N ARG A 91 -3.45 -10.47 11.96
CA ARG A 91 -4.48 -9.69 12.66
C ARG A 91 -5.33 -8.87 11.68
N ILE A 92 -4.70 -8.18 10.73
CA ILE A 92 -5.40 -7.39 9.71
C ILE A 92 -6.30 -8.29 8.86
N ALA A 93 -5.81 -9.45 8.41
CA ALA A 93 -6.58 -10.40 7.63
C ALA A 93 -7.83 -10.89 8.40
N ARG A 94 -7.70 -11.18 9.70
CA ARG A 94 -8.86 -11.52 10.56
C ARG A 94 -9.86 -10.38 10.66
N LEU A 95 -9.41 -9.13 10.76
CA LEU A 95 -10.30 -7.97 10.81
C LEU A 95 -11.01 -7.73 9.48
N LYS A 96 -10.30 -7.82 8.35
CA LYS A 96 -10.86 -7.68 7.00
C LYS A 96 -11.95 -8.72 6.68
N ARG A 97 -11.92 -9.90 7.31
CA ARG A 97 -12.97 -10.91 7.18
C ARG A 97 -14.29 -10.50 7.85
N LYS A 98 -14.28 -9.52 8.77
CA LYS A 98 -15.51 -9.07 9.41
C LYS A 98 -16.35 -8.28 8.39
N PRO A 99 -17.68 -8.47 8.36
CA PRO A 99 -18.55 -7.78 7.40
C PRO A 99 -18.49 -6.26 7.54
N GLN A 100 -18.09 -5.75 8.70
CA GLN A 100 -17.88 -4.32 8.98
C GLN A 100 -16.88 -3.64 8.03
N TYR A 101 -15.91 -4.38 7.51
CA TYR A 101 -14.87 -3.84 6.63
C TYR A 101 -15.12 -4.13 5.14
N SER A 102 -16.14 -4.94 4.82
CA SER A 102 -16.43 -5.34 3.45
C SER A 102 -17.78 -4.82 2.95
N ASN A 103 -18.78 -4.68 3.83
CA ASN A 103 -20.12 -4.25 3.44
C ASN A 103 -20.30 -2.74 3.65
N PRO A 104 -20.73 -2.00 2.62
CA PRO A 104 -20.97 -0.57 2.73
C PRO A 104 -21.97 -0.13 3.80
N GLU A 105 -22.93 -0.98 4.12
CA GLU A 105 -23.95 -0.69 5.12
C GLU A 105 -23.37 -0.50 6.54
N TYR A 106 -22.18 -1.05 6.81
CA TYR A 106 -21.51 -0.95 8.10
C TYR A 106 -20.50 0.19 8.20
N TYR A 107 -20.28 0.98 7.14
CA TYR A 107 -19.30 2.08 7.19
C TYR A 107 -19.61 3.04 8.34
N GLY A 108 -18.60 3.31 9.16
CA GLY A 108 -18.72 4.19 10.33
C GLY A 108 -19.54 3.62 11.49
N HIS A 109 -19.99 2.37 11.42
CA HIS A 109 -20.86 1.77 12.43
C HIS A 109 -20.35 0.43 12.97
N ARG A 110 -20.43 0.29 14.30
CA ARG A 110 -20.17 -1.00 14.95
C ARG A 110 -21.26 -2.04 14.66
N ARG A 111 -22.50 -1.59 14.46
CA ARG A 111 -23.68 -2.42 14.19
C ARG A 111 -24.37 -1.93 12.92
N LYS A 112 -24.94 -2.85 12.13
CA LYS A 112 -25.72 -2.49 10.93
C LYS A 112 -26.80 -1.46 11.31
N PRO A 113 -26.83 -0.27 10.68
CA PRO A 113 -27.90 0.69 10.85
C PRO A 113 -29.25 0.12 10.42
N LYS A 114 -30.33 0.55 11.07
CA LYS A 114 -31.69 0.16 10.69
C LYS A 114 -32.08 0.88 9.40
N ILE A 115 -32.18 0.13 8.30
CA ILE A 115 -32.67 0.64 7.01
C ILE A 115 -34.15 1.00 7.14
N ARG A 116 -34.52 2.22 6.76
CA ARG A 116 -35.89 2.72 6.83
C ARG A 116 -36.46 2.97 5.42
N PRO A 117 -37.79 2.84 5.23
CA PRO A 117 -38.41 3.18 3.96
C PRO A 117 -38.23 4.68 3.65
N VAL A 118 -38.35 5.02 2.37
CA VAL A 118 -38.27 6.39 1.87
C VAL A 118 -39.30 7.26 2.63
N GLY A 119 -38.87 8.43 3.11
CA GLY A 119 -39.68 9.35 3.93
C GLY A 119 -39.61 9.12 5.44
N LYS A 120 -39.07 7.99 5.93
CA LYS A 120 -38.87 7.72 7.36
C LYS A 120 -37.40 7.63 7.77
N ARG A 121 -36.48 7.84 6.83
CA ARG A 121 -35.04 7.80 7.05
C ARG A 121 -34.61 8.87 8.05
N ARG A 122 -33.58 8.59 8.85
CA ARG A 122 -33.06 9.52 9.86
C ARG A 122 -31.57 9.72 9.69
N PHE A 123 -31.12 10.94 9.95
CA PHE A 123 -29.69 11.25 10.02
C PHE A 123 -29.04 10.51 11.18
N CYS A 124 -27.94 9.84 10.91
CA CYS A 124 -27.22 9.09 11.91
C CYS A 124 -25.96 9.82 12.38
N LYS A 125 -25.82 9.93 13.71
CA LYS A 125 -24.79 10.76 14.34
C LYS A 125 -23.38 10.15 14.26
N GLU A 126 -23.25 8.85 14.01
CA GLU A 126 -21.93 8.20 14.00
C GLU A 126 -21.25 8.27 12.61
N CYS A 127 -22.02 8.13 11.53
CA CYS A 127 -21.50 8.08 10.16
C CYS A 127 -21.77 9.35 9.32
N GLY A 128 -22.64 10.25 9.80
CA GLY A 128 -23.00 11.47 9.09
C GLY A 128 -23.86 11.27 7.83
N ILE A 129 -24.47 10.10 7.64
CA ILE A 129 -25.37 9.80 6.50
C ILE A 129 -26.79 9.46 6.97
N VAL A 130 -27.73 9.47 6.03
CA VAL A 130 -29.15 9.19 6.26
C VAL A 130 -29.45 7.72 5.94
N HIS A 131 -29.93 6.95 6.92
CA HIS A 131 -30.33 5.54 6.77
C HIS A 131 -31.84 5.32 6.86
#